data_AF-A0A557ZX81-F1
#
_entry.id   AF-A0A557ZX81-F1
#
_cell.length_a   1.000
_cell.length_b   1.000
_cell.length_c   1.000
_cell.angle_alpha   90.00
_cell.angle_beta   90.00
_cell.angle_gamma   90.00
#
_symmetry.space_group_name_H-M   'P 1'
#
loop_
_entity.id
_entity.type
_entity.pdbx_description
1 polymer ?
#
loop_
_entity_poly.entity_id
_entity_poly.type
_entity_poly.pdbx_seq_one_letter_code
_entity_poly.pdbx_strand_id
1 'polypeptide(L)'
;MSRRLMLVHAHPDDETITTGGTMARYVAEGAEVVLVTCTLGEEGEIIPPELAGLGSWAADQLGGYRSGELSAALRELGVTEHRYLGGIGGWRDSGMAGTPAAEHPRAFAGGAFEDQVLQLQVLVDEVRPDVLVTYNSFGGYGHPDHVRAHEITMAVADSATRVFHIAAGGGAVLPPDAPVNEITTTIDIRPRLDAKIAALRAHATQVAVHPPEFALSNGVAQPIGEAEYFTLVRGPREGAETDLFGGLA
;
A
#
# COMPACT_ATOMS: atom_id res chain seq x y z
N MET A 1 15.96 13.82 15.38
CA MET A 1 15.52 14.41 14.09
C MET A 1 14.02 14.17 13.98
N SER A 2 13.35 14.54 12.88
CA SER A 2 11.95 14.10 12.69
C SER A 2 11.97 12.67 12.16
N ARG A 3 11.24 11.76 12.82
CA ARG A 3 11.07 10.36 12.38
C ARG A 3 10.30 10.35 11.06
N ARG A 4 10.84 9.74 10.02
CA ARG A 4 10.25 9.70 8.67
C ARG A 4 10.00 8.27 8.22
N LEU A 5 8.75 7.98 7.93
CA LEU A 5 8.26 6.70 7.42
C LEU A 5 7.77 6.91 5.98
N MET A 6 8.31 6.14 5.04
CA MET A 6 7.80 6.09 3.68
C MET A 6 7.22 4.69 3.39
N LEU A 7 5.99 4.66 2.88
CA LEU A 7 5.32 3.42 2.45
C LEU A 7 5.09 3.48 0.95
N VAL A 8 5.44 2.41 0.24
CA VAL A 8 5.30 2.32 -1.21
C VAL A 8 4.29 1.23 -1.54
N HIS A 9 3.13 1.67 -2.05
CA HIS A 9 1.98 0.83 -2.41
C HIS A 9 1.67 0.92 -3.91
N ALA A 10 1.05 -0.12 -4.45
CA ALA A 10 0.74 -0.22 -5.87
C ALA A 10 -0.52 0.56 -6.23
N HIS A 11 -1.60 0.38 -5.47
CA HIS A 11 -2.92 0.90 -5.81
C HIS A 11 -3.58 1.69 -4.66
N PRO A 12 -4.56 2.55 -4.96
CA PRO A 12 -5.44 3.19 -3.97
C PRO A 12 -6.33 2.20 -3.20
N ASP A 13 -6.00 1.85 -1.95
CA ASP A 13 -6.70 0.98 -0.99
C ASP A 13 -5.71 0.07 -0.23
N ASP A 14 -4.66 -0.38 -0.92
CA ASP A 14 -3.57 -1.19 -0.39
C ASP A 14 -3.03 -0.64 0.93
N GLU A 15 -2.82 0.68 0.96
CA GLU A 15 -2.27 1.38 2.13
C GLU A 15 -3.19 1.22 3.32
N THR A 16 -4.51 1.31 3.11
CA THR A 16 -5.48 1.25 4.19
C THR A 16 -5.66 -0.19 4.65
N ILE A 17 -5.73 -1.14 3.72
CA ILE A 17 -5.92 -2.56 4.01
C ILE A 17 -4.75 -3.09 4.85
N THR A 18 -3.53 -2.79 4.42
CA THR A 18 -2.32 -3.46 4.96
C THR A 18 -1.56 -2.63 6.00
N THR A 19 -1.61 -1.29 5.93
CA THR A 19 -0.78 -0.41 6.76
C THR A 19 -1.53 0.78 7.37
N GLY A 20 -2.87 0.83 7.22
CA GLY A 20 -3.67 2.00 7.59
C GLY A 20 -3.60 2.33 9.07
N GLY A 21 -3.65 1.33 9.94
CA GLY A 21 -3.54 1.52 11.38
C GLY A 21 -2.14 1.95 11.80
N THR A 22 -1.11 1.41 11.16
CA THR A 22 0.30 1.77 11.36
C THR A 22 0.57 3.22 10.94
N MET A 23 0.09 3.65 9.78
CA MET A 23 0.20 5.05 9.34
C MET A 23 -0.49 5.98 10.34
N ALA A 24 -1.75 5.70 10.71
CA ALA A 24 -2.49 6.52 11.67
C ALA A 24 -1.82 6.58 13.05
N ARG A 25 -1.19 5.48 13.49
CA ARG A 25 -0.39 5.46 14.72
C ARG A 25 0.78 6.43 14.62
N TYR A 26 1.59 6.34 13.58
CA TYR A 26 2.81 7.15 13.45
C TYR A 26 2.54 8.63 13.20
N VAL A 27 1.49 8.97 12.45
CA VAL A 27 0.99 10.34 12.34
C VAL A 27 0.66 10.89 13.73
N ALA A 28 -0.10 10.15 14.54
CA ALA A 28 -0.50 10.60 15.87
C ALA A 28 0.67 10.70 16.87
N GLU A 29 1.76 9.97 16.63
CA GLU A 29 3.01 10.08 17.39
C GLU A 29 3.93 11.20 16.86
N GLY A 30 3.50 11.95 15.84
CA GLY A 30 4.25 13.08 15.27
C GLY A 30 5.36 12.70 14.31
N ALA A 31 5.36 11.47 13.78
CA ALA A 31 6.24 11.10 12.68
C ALA A 31 5.72 11.68 11.36
N GLU A 32 6.64 12.00 10.46
CA GLU A 32 6.32 12.35 9.08
C GLU A 32 6.08 11.06 8.29
N VAL A 33 4.83 10.84 7.90
CA VAL A 33 4.39 9.66 7.14
C VAL A 33 4.14 10.09 5.70
N VAL A 34 4.89 9.50 4.77
CA VAL A 34 4.79 9.75 3.34
C VAL A 34 4.29 8.48 2.64
N LEU A 35 3.15 8.57 1.96
CA LEU A 35 2.66 7.51 1.10
C LEU A 35 3.10 7.75 -0.34
N VAL A 36 3.65 6.72 -0.98
CA VAL A 36 3.84 6.66 -2.42
C VAL A 36 2.89 5.62 -2.99
N THR A 37 2.04 6.03 -3.94
CA THR A 37 1.16 5.11 -4.68
C THR A 37 1.63 5.03 -6.14
N CYS A 38 1.89 3.82 -6.64
CA CYS A 38 2.51 3.65 -7.97
C CYS A 38 1.55 3.91 -9.13
N THR A 39 0.26 3.61 -8.96
CA THR A 39 -0.76 3.69 -10.02
C THR A 39 -2.06 4.32 -9.51
N LEU A 40 -3.05 4.51 -10.38
CA LEU A 40 -4.38 4.99 -9.98
C LEU A 40 -5.38 3.86 -9.76
N GLY A 41 -5.01 2.61 -10.03
CA GLY A 41 -5.93 1.49 -9.95
C GLY A 41 -7.00 1.51 -11.04
N GLU A 42 -6.62 1.91 -12.26
CA GLU A 42 -7.53 2.07 -13.40
C GLU A 42 -8.26 0.79 -13.81
N GLU A 43 -7.69 -0.38 -13.52
CA GLU A 43 -8.21 -1.69 -13.92
C GLU A 43 -9.02 -2.38 -12.81
N GLY A 44 -9.29 -1.67 -11.72
CA GLY A 44 -10.06 -2.19 -10.59
C GLY A 44 -11.48 -2.60 -10.97
N GLU A 45 -11.98 -3.64 -10.30
CA GLU A 45 -13.42 -3.93 -10.28
C GLU A 45 -14.17 -2.84 -9.49
N ILE A 46 -15.50 -2.75 -9.66
CA ILE A 46 -16.31 -1.71 -9.03
C ILE A 46 -17.48 -2.38 -8.31
N ILE A 47 -17.53 -2.24 -6.97
CA ILE A 47 -18.59 -2.81 -6.14
C ILE A 47 -19.94 -2.11 -6.38
N PRO A 48 -20.06 -0.76 -6.34
CA PRO A 48 -21.36 -0.11 -6.51
C PRO A 48 -21.81 -0.16 -7.99
N PRO A 49 -22.95 -0.79 -8.32
CA PRO A 49 -23.38 -0.98 -9.70
C PRO A 49 -23.68 0.35 -10.41
N GLU A 50 -24.09 1.39 -9.67
CA GLU A 50 -24.32 2.74 -10.19
C GLU A 50 -23.05 3.42 -10.71
N LEU A 51 -21.86 2.95 -10.31
CA LEU A 51 -20.56 3.45 -10.75
C LEU A 51 -19.90 2.58 -11.83
N ALA A 52 -20.54 1.49 -12.25
CA ALA A 52 -19.96 0.52 -13.21
C ALA A 52 -19.53 1.14 -14.56
N GLY A 53 -20.11 2.30 -14.92
CA GLY A 53 -19.71 3.05 -16.12
C GLY A 53 -18.29 3.62 -16.06
N LEU A 54 -17.65 3.70 -14.88
CA LEU A 54 -16.29 4.23 -14.72
C LEU A 54 -15.19 3.24 -15.11
N GLY A 55 -15.48 1.94 -15.16
CA GLY A 55 -14.47 0.90 -15.38
C GLY A 55 -13.76 1.00 -16.73
N SER A 56 -12.59 0.37 -16.85
CA SER A 56 -11.78 0.34 -18.08
C SER A 56 -12.52 -0.27 -19.28
N TRP A 57 -13.53 -1.11 -19.03
CA TRP A 57 -14.44 -1.67 -20.04
C TRP A 57 -15.49 -0.67 -20.56
N ALA A 58 -15.59 0.52 -19.97
CA ALA A 58 -16.59 1.54 -20.28
C ALA A 58 -15.92 2.91 -20.48
N ALA A 59 -16.05 3.85 -19.53
CA ALA A 59 -15.49 5.18 -19.67
C ALA A 59 -13.97 5.25 -19.44
N ASP A 60 -13.37 4.23 -18.81
CA ASP A 60 -11.96 4.21 -18.41
C ASP A 60 -11.58 5.45 -17.58
N GLN A 61 -12.37 5.72 -16.53
CA GLN A 61 -12.23 6.88 -15.64
C GLN A 61 -12.10 6.49 -14.15
N LEU A 62 -12.07 5.19 -13.83
CA LEU A 62 -12.02 4.71 -12.45
C LEU A 62 -10.81 5.25 -11.68
N GLY A 63 -9.62 5.29 -12.28
CA GLY A 63 -8.42 5.76 -11.56
C GLY A 63 -8.51 7.22 -11.10
N GLY A 64 -9.10 8.08 -11.93
CA GLY A 64 -9.38 9.47 -11.55
C GLY A 64 -10.33 9.55 -10.35
N TYR A 65 -11.37 8.70 -10.33
CA TYR A 65 -12.31 8.59 -9.22
C TYR A 65 -11.63 8.07 -7.94
N ARG A 66 -10.84 6.99 -8.03
CA ARG A 66 -10.11 6.38 -6.92
C ARG A 66 -9.07 7.32 -6.29
N SER A 67 -8.55 8.30 -7.04
CA SER A 67 -7.70 9.35 -6.45
C SER A 67 -8.44 10.18 -5.38
N GLY A 68 -9.74 10.40 -5.56
CA GLY A 68 -10.61 11.06 -4.58
C GLY A 68 -10.89 10.17 -3.36
N GLU A 69 -11.11 8.88 -3.59
CA GLU A 69 -11.27 7.88 -2.52
C GLU A 69 -10.01 7.78 -1.66
N LEU A 70 -8.83 7.69 -2.27
CA LEU A 70 -7.55 7.72 -1.57
C LEU A 70 -7.39 9.01 -0.75
N SER A 71 -7.67 10.17 -1.34
CA SER A 71 -7.57 11.44 -0.62
C SER A 71 -8.49 11.49 0.61
N ALA A 72 -9.70 10.93 0.50
CA ALA A 72 -10.61 10.80 1.64
C ALA A 72 -10.08 9.81 2.69
N ALA A 73 -9.56 8.64 2.27
CA ALA A 73 -8.97 7.65 3.17
C ALA A 73 -7.79 8.23 3.96
N LEU A 74 -6.85 8.89 3.29
CA LEU A 74 -5.68 9.50 3.94
C LEU A 74 -6.07 10.58 4.96
N ARG A 75 -7.16 11.30 4.73
CA ARG A 75 -7.70 12.27 5.69
C ARG A 75 -8.15 11.61 6.99
N GLU A 76 -8.83 10.47 6.90
CA GLU A 76 -9.25 9.70 8.07
C GLU A 76 -8.05 9.14 8.84
N LEU A 77 -6.96 8.78 8.13
CA LEU A 77 -5.70 8.31 8.73
C LEU A 77 -4.81 9.46 9.23
N GLY A 78 -5.12 10.71 8.89
CA GLY A 78 -4.31 11.89 9.19
C GLY A 78 -3.03 12.04 8.34
N VAL A 79 -2.87 11.23 7.29
CA VAL A 79 -1.72 11.29 6.37
C VAL A 79 -1.91 12.48 5.44
N THR A 80 -0.94 13.40 5.44
CA THR A 80 -0.99 14.65 4.64
C THR A 80 -0.02 14.66 3.48
N GLU A 81 1.02 13.82 3.52
CA GLU A 81 2.01 13.70 2.46
C GLU A 81 1.78 12.44 1.63
N HIS A 82 1.33 12.65 0.39
CA HIS A 82 1.11 11.61 -0.60
C HIS A 82 1.73 12.02 -1.94
N ARG A 83 2.31 11.06 -2.65
CA ARG A 83 2.92 11.21 -3.97
C ARG A 83 2.50 10.04 -4.86
N TYR A 84 2.20 10.33 -6.12
CA TYR A 84 2.13 9.30 -7.15
C TYR A 84 3.52 9.10 -7.77
N LEU A 85 3.95 7.85 -7.95
CA LEU A 85 5.22 7.55 -8.61
C LEU A 85 5.20 8.09 -10.05
N GLY A 86 6.19 8.92 -10.40
CA GLY A 86 6.25 9.56 -11.72
C GLY A 86 5.18 10.64 -11.96
N GLY A 87 4.43 11.03 -10.93
CA GLY A 87 3.29 11.95 -11.03
C GLY A 87 1.95 11.23 -11.26
N ILE A 88 0.85 11.96 -11.09
CA ILE A 88 -0.50 11.38 -11.20
C ILE A 88 -0.72 10.82 -12.62
N GLY A 89 -1.02 9.51 -12.71
CA GLY A 89 -1.15 8.81 -13.99
C GLY A 89 0.16 8.58 -14.74
N GLY A 90 1.33 8.71 -14.08
CA GLY A 90 2.63 8.37 -14.66
C GLY A 90 2.69 6.92 -15.12
N TRP A 91 2.18 6.01 -14.28
CA TRP A 91 2.00 4.60 -14.57
C TRP A 91 0.54 4.17 -14.38
N ARG A 92 0.07 3.29 -15.27
CA ARG A 92 -1.26 2.70 -15.23
C ARG A 92 -1.20 1.39 -14.46
N ASP A 93 -2.24 1.09 -13.70
CA ASP A 93 -2.53 -0.25 -13.20
C ASP A 93 -2.39 -1.28 -14.32
N SER A 94 -1.60 -2.33 -14.08
CA SER A 94 -1.32 -3.37 -15.07
C SER A 94 -2.42 -4.42 -15.15
N GLY A 95 -3.35 -4.42 -14.19
CA GLY A 95 -4.22 -5.55 -13.93
C GLY A 95 -3.44 -6.85 -13.64
N MET A 96 -4.14 -7.98 -13.71
CA MET A 96 -3.52 -9.29 -13.51
C MET A 96 -2.69 -9.72 -14.73
N ALA A 97 -1.65 -10.54 -14.48
CA ALA A 97 -0.81 -11.08 -15.54
C ALA A 97 -1.63 -11.87 -16.57
N GLY A 98 -1.36 -11.63 -17.85
CA GLY A 98 -2.07 -12.27 -18.97
C GLY A 98 -3.39 -11.63 -19.36
N THR A 99 -3.81 -10.56 -18.68
CA THR A 99 -4.94 -9.72 -19.13
C THR A 99 -4.49 -8.72 -20.21
N PRO A 100 -5.41 -8.20 -21.05
CA PRO A 100 -5.08 -7.16 -22.03
C PRO A 100 -4.48 -5.88 -21.41
N ALA A 101 -4.82 -5.57 -20.15
CA ALA A 101 -4.29 -4.41 -19.44
C ALA A 101 -2.76 -4.48 -19.26
N ALA A 102 -2.20 -5.68 -19.11
CA ALA A 102 -0.76 -5.88 -18.97
C ALA A 102 0.03 -5.50 -20.23
N GLU A 103 -0.63 -5.41 -21.39
CA GLU A 103 -0.04 -4.98 -22.66
C GLU A 103 -0.15 -3.45 -22.88
N HIS A 104 -0.81 -2.73 -21.98
CA HIS A 104 -0.98 -1.29 -22.11
C HIS A 104 0.40 -0.59 -22.06
N PRO A 105 0.71 0.38 -22.95
CA PRO A 105 2.04 1.00 -23.02
C PRO A 105 2.51 1.71 -21.73
N ARG A 106 1.58 2.04 -20.83
CA ARG A 106 1.85 2.62 -19.50
C ARG A 106 1.67 1.63 -18.34
N ALA A 107 1.43 0.33 -18.60
CA ALA A 107 1.28 -0.67 -17.54
C ALA A 107 2.52 -0.66 -16.64
N PHE A 108 2.31 -0.51 -15.33
CA PHE A 108 3.38 -0.32 -14.37
C PHE A 108 4.35 -1.51 -14.32
N ALA A 109 3.85 -2.74 -14.22
CA ALA A 109 4.67 -3.95 -14.22
C ALA A 109 5.45 -4.15 -15.53
N GLY A 110 4.94 -3.64 -16.65
CA GLY A 110 5.60 -3.67 -17.96
C GLY A 110 6.54 -2.48 -18.24
N GLY A 111 6.55 -1.48 -17.36
CA GLY A 111 7.34 -0.26 -17.53
C GLY A 111 8.84 -0.48 -17.39
N ALA A 112 9.63 0.48 -17.91
CA ALA A 112 11.08 0.48 -17.79
C ALA A 112 11.48 0.56 -16.31
N PHE A 113 12.19 -0.47 -15.83
CA PHE A 113 12.54 -0.62 -14.43
C PHE A 113 13.42 0.52 -13.94
N GLU A 114 14.43 0.91 -14.73
CA GLU A 114 15.38 1.96 -14.40
C GLU A 114 14.70 3.32 -14.25
N ASP A 115 13.71 3.64 -15.09
CA ASP A 115 12.94 4.89 -15.00
C ASP A 115 12.12 4.93 -13.70
N GLN A 116 11.50 3.80 -13.32
CA GLN A 116 10.70 3.70 -12.10
C GLN A 116 11.58 3.81 -10.84
N VAL A 117 12.74 3.16 -10.85
CA VAL A 117 13.73 3.27 -9.76
C VAL A 117 14.22 4.71 -9.63
N LEU A 118 14.55 5.38 -10.74
CA LEU A 118 14.96 6.78 -10.71
C LEU A 118 13.86 7.69 -10.16
N GLN A 119 12.61 7.48 -10.56
CA GLN A 119 11.46 8.25 -10.05
C GLN A 119 11.27 8.05 -8.54
N LEU A 120 11.39 6.81 -8.04
CA LEU A 120 11.30 6.55 -6.61
C LEU A 120 12.51 7.11 -5.85
N GLN A 121 13.71 7.01 -6.42
CA GLN A 121 14.93 7.56 -5.83
C GLN A 121 14.82 9.07 -5.62
N VAL A 122 14.22 9.81 -6.56
CA VAL A 122 13.94 11.26 -6.37
C VAL A 122 13.12 11.51 -5.11
N LEU A 123 12.04 10.76 -4.91
CA LEU A 123 11.18 10.90 -3.72
C LEU A 123 11.93 10.52 -2.43
N VAL A 124 12.72 9.44 -2.49
CA VAL A 124 13.54 8.96 -1.37
C VAL A 124 14.63 9.99 -1.01
N ASP A 125 15.27 10.63 -1.98
CA ASP A 125 16.30 11.65 -1.75
C ASP A 125 15.71 12.94 -1.16
N GLU A 126 14.47 13.28 -1.53
CA GLU A 126 13.74 14.42 -0.96
C GLU A 126 13.33 14.16 0.50
N VAL A 127 12.69 13.02 0.76
CA VAL A 127 12.15 12.67 2.09
C VAL A 127 13.26 12.21 3.03
N ARG A 128 14.25 11.47 2.52
CA ARG A 128 15.31 10.76 3.25
C ARG A 128 14.74 9.89 4.39
N PRO A 129 13.86 8.92 4.09
CA PRO A 129 13.12 8.17 5.11
C PRO A 129 14.04 7.36 6.02
N ASP A 130 13.72 7.30 7.31
CA ASP A 130 14.43 6.44 8.25
C ASP A 130 13.95 4.98 8.11
N VAL A 131 12.67 4.82 7.76
CA VAL A 131 11.99 3.53 7.55
C VAL A 131 11.30 3.51 6.18
N LEU A 132 11.52 2.43 5.43
CA LEU A 132 10.76 2.06 4.23
C LEU A 132 9.87 0.84 4.48
N VAL A 133 8.65 0.85 3.95
CA VAL A 133 7.71 -0.27 3.97
C VAL A 133 7.20 -0.56 2.56
N THR A 134 7.21 -1.82 2.14
CA THR A 134 6.60 -2.28 0.88
C THR A 134 6.18 -3.75 0.99
N TYR A 135 5.79 -4.37 -0.12
CA TYR A 135 5.41 -5.78 -0.18
C TYR A 135 6.62 -6.73 -0.05
N ASN A 136 6.36 -8.01 0.17
CA ASN A 136 7.37 -9.05 -0.05
C ASN A 136 7.60 -9.31 -1.55
N SER A 137 8.57 -10.17 -1.87
CA SER A 137 8.91 -10.51 -3.26
C SER A 137 7.81 -11.21 -4.05
N PHE A 138 6.76 -11.70 -3.36
CA PHE A 138 5.57 -12.27 -3.99
C PHE A 138 4.44 -11.23 -4.17
N GLY A 139 4.61 -10.00 -3.69
CA GLY A 139 3.57 -8.97 -3.78
C GLY A 139 2.34 -9.26 -2.91
N GLY A 140 2.49 -10.03 -1.83
CA GLY A 140 1.38 -10.46 -0.96
C GLY A 140 0.54 -11.59 -1.57
N TYR A 141 -0.27 -11.29 -2.59
CA TYR A 141 -1.13 -12.28 -3.27
C TYR A 141 -0.75 -12.55 -4.73
N GLY A 142 0.40 -12.05 -5.20
CA GLY A 142 0.90 -12.29 -6.56
C GLY A 142 0.49 -11.24 -7.59
N HIS A 143 -0.04 -10.08 -7.18
CA HIS A 143 -0.36 -9.01 -8.13
C HIS A 143 0.93 -8.48 -8.80
N PRO A 144 1.00 -8.37 -10.14
CA PRO A 144 2.20 -7.90 -10.84
C PRO A 144 2.70 -6.54 -10.36
N ASP A 145 1.79 -5.59 -10.12
CA ASP A 145 2.16 -4.26 -9.64
C ASP A 145 2.70 -4.26 -8.20
N HIS A 146 2.26 -5.19 -7.35
CA HIS A 146 2.81 -5.32 -5.98
C HIS A 146 4.24 -5.86 -6.05
N VAL A 147 4.48 -6.83 -6.94
CA VAL A 147 5.82 -7.36 -7.22
C VAL A 147 6.71 -6.23 -7.75
N ARG A 148 6.25 -5.44 -8.73
CA ARG A 148 7.04 -4.31 -9.25
C ARG A 148 7.29 -3.24 -8.20
N ALA A 149 6.31 -2.89 -7.37
CA ALA A 149 6.47 -1.94 -6.27
C ALA A 149 7.52 -2.43 -5.26
N HIS A 150 7.51 -3.74 -4.93
CA HIS A 150 8.57 -4.37 -4.16
C HIS A 150 9.94 -4.22 -4.83
N GLU A 151 10.07 -4.61 -6.10
CA GLU A 151 11.34 -4.59 -6.84
C GLU A 151 11.97 -3.19 -6.85
N ILE A 152 11.20 -2.15 -7.18
CA ILE A 152 11.72 -0.78 -7.27
C ILE A 152 12.08 -0.22 -5.88
N THR A 153 11.30 -0.57 -4.85
CA THR A 153 11.59 -0.14 -3.47
C THR A 153 12.86 -0.82 -2.95
N MET A 154 13.04 -2.11 -3.26
CA MET A 154 14.24 -2.84 -2.88
C MET A 154 15.49 -2.33 -3.59
N ALA A 155 15.37 -1.80 -4.81
CA ALA A 155 16.48 -1.15 -5.51
C ALA A 155 17.00 0.11 -4.80
N VAL A 156 16.17 0.77 -3.98
CA VAL A 156 16.53 1.98 -3.23
C VAL A 156 16.63 1.75 -1.71
N ALA A 157 16.53 0.49 -1.26
CA ALA A 157 16.49 0.08 0.14
C ALA A 157 17.68 0.56 0.98
N ASP A 158 18.83 0.78 0.34
CA ASP A 158 20.04 1.27 1.01
C ASP A 158 19.91 2.70 1.52
N SER A 159 18.92 3.44 1.04
CA SER A 159 18.64 4.83 1.44
C SER A 159 17.92 4.97 2.78
N ALA A 160 17.44 3.86 3.37
CA ALA A 160 16.77 3.86 4.67
C ALA A 160 17.54 3.03 5.71
N THR A 161 17.36 3.39 6.98
CA THR A 161 17.97 2.66 8.10
C THR A 161 17.29 1.31 8.29
N ARG A 162 15.98 1.25 8.14
CA ARG A 162 15.19 0.01 8.17
C ARG A 162 14.31 -0.14 6.94
N VAL A 163 14.17 -1.38 6.50
CA VAL A 163 13.22 -1.75 5.45
C VAL A 163 12.40 -2.93 5.94
N PHE A 164 11.09 -2.82 5.81
CA PHE A 164 10.13 -3.85 6.19
C PHE A 164 9.31 -4.29 4.99
N HIS A 165 9.07 -5.60 4.92
CA HIS A 165 7.99 -6.13 4.10
C HIS A 165 6.71 -6.25 4.92
N ILE A 166 5.58 -5.96 4.30
CA ILE A 166 4.26 -6.30 4.84
C ILE A 166 4.15 -7.82 4.93
N ALA A 167 3.68 -8.31 6.07
CA ALA A 167 3.44 -9.73 6.31
C ALA A 167 1.95 -9.98 6.54
N ALA A 168 1.46 -11.09 6.02
CA ALA A 168 0.12 -11.55 6.29
C ALA A 168 0.04 -12.16 7.69
N GLY A 169 -0.93 -11.73 8.48
CA GLY A 169 -1.21 -12.27 9.81
C GLY A 169 -2.70 -12.12 10.15
N GLY A 170 -3.09 -12.50 11.38
CA GLY A 170 -4.45 -12.25 11.87
C GLY A 170 -5.57 -12.99 11.13
N GLY A 171 -5.28 -14.10 10.45
CA GLY A 171 -6.27 -14.87 9.69
C GLY A 171 -6.47 -14.42 8.24
N ALA A 172 -5.59 -13.58 7.70
CA ALA A 172 -5.58 -13.23 6.28
C ALA A 172 -5.56 -14.48 5.39
N VAL A 173 -6.42 -14.50 4.36
CA VAL A 173 -6.50 -15.58 3.39
C VAL A 173 -5.49 -15.32 2.29
N LEU A 174 -4.44 -16.13 2.25
CA LEU A 174 -3.43 -16.06 1.19
C LEU A 174 -3.68 -17.10 0.12
N PRO A 175 -3.25 -16.84 -1.14
CA PRO A 175 -3.15 -17.88 -2.16
C PRO A 175 -2.31 -19.08 -1.67
N PRO A 176 -2.60 -20.31 -2.09
CA PRO A 176 -1.88 -21.51 -1.65
C PRO A 176 -0.36 -21.46 -1.87
N ASP A 177 0.08 -20.77 -2.93
CA ASP A 177 1.49 -20.66 -3.31
C ASP A 177 2.18 -19.42 -2.71
N ALA A 178 1.45 -18.59 -1.97
CA ALA A 178 2.03 -17.40 -1.36
C ALA A 178 2.98 -17.81 -0.20
N PRO A 179 4.19 -17.23 -0.14
CA PRO A 179 5.11 -17.53 0.94
C PRO A 179 4.58 -16.96 2.26
N VAL A 180 4.64 -17.78 3.31
CA VAL A 180 4.42 -17.31 4.68
C VAL A 180 5.71 -16.66 5.16
N ASN A 181 5.72 -15.32 5.25
CA ASN A 181 6.88 -14.60 5.77
C ASN A 181 6.99 -14.78 7.29
N GLU A 182 8.22 -14.77 7.81
CA GLU A 182 8.47 -14.64 9.25
C GLU A 182 7.97 -13.28 9.73
N ILE A 183 7.03 -13.26 10.69
CA ILE A 183 6.61 -12.03 11.35
C ILE A 183 7.69 -11.67 12.38
N THR A 184 8.40 -10.57 12.16
CA THR A 184 9.39 -10.05 13.11
C THR A 184 8.84 -8.88 13.91
N THR A 185 7.81 -8.21 13.40
CA THR A 185 7.26 -6.98 13.97
C THR A 185 5.75 -7.00 13.95
N THR A 186 5.13 -6.63 15.06
CA THR A 186 3.68 -6.52 15.21
C THR A 186 3.33 -5.14 15.75
N ILE A 187 2.57 -4.37 14.98
CA ILE A 187 2.08 -3.05 15.36
C ILE A 187 0.65 -3.21 15.89
N ASP A 188 0.44 -2.92 17.17
CA ASP A 188 -0.90 -2.81 17.75
C ASP A 188 -1.60 -1.57 17.18
N ILE A 189 -2.73 -1.78 16.50
CA ILE A 189 -3.52 -0.72 15.88
C ILE A 189 -4.88 -0.52 16.56
N ARG A 190 -5.17 -1.20 17.69
CA ARG A 190 -6.43 -1.01 18.44
C ARG A 190 -6.76 0.45 18.72
N PRO A 191 -5.80 1.31 19.13
CA PRO A 191 -6.08 2.73 19.34
C PRO A 191 -6.44 3.52 18.07
N ARG A 192 -6.28 2.92 16.89
CA ARG A 192 -6.47 3.54 15.57
C ARG A 192 -7.47 2.78 14.68
N LEU A 193 -8.19 1.79 15.23
CA LEU A 193 -9.16 1.00 14.46
C LEU A 193 -10.26 1.86 13.86
N ASP A 194 -10.78 2.85 14.59
CA ASP A 194 -11.83 3.74 14.07
C ASP A 194 -11.37 4.50 12.82
N ALA A 195 -10.14 5.02 12.83
CA ALA A 195 -9.54 5.68 11.67
C ALA A 195 -9.34 4.70 10.50
N LYS A 196 -8.84 3.48 10.75
CA LYS A 196 -8.70 2.44 9.72
C LYS A 196 -10.06 2.08 9.11
N ILE A 197 -11.10 1.89 9.93
CA ILE A 197 -12.47 1.57 9.47
C ILE A 197 -13.05 2.72 8.63
N ALA A 198 -12.86 3.97 9.05
CA ALA A 198 -13.31 5.13 8.29
C ALA A 198 -12.58 5.24 6.94
N ALA A 199 -11.26 5.02 6.92
CA ALA A 199 -10.47 4.98 5.70
C ALA A 199 -10.89 3.84 4.75
N LEU A 200 -11.17 2.64 5.28
CA LEU A 200 -11.66 1.52 4.46
C LEU A 200 -12.99 1.89 3.77
N ARG A 201 -13.88 2.59 4.48
CA ARG A 201 -15.15 3.06 3.91
C ARG A 201 -14.98 4.13 2.83
N ALA A 202 -13.88 4.87 2.84
CA ALA A 202 -13.61 5.88 1.82
C ALA A 202 -13.29 5.25 0.46
N HIS A 203 -12.76 4.02 0.45
CA HIS A 203 -12.52 3.21 -0.76
C HIS A 203 -13.79 2.45 -1.19
N ALA A 204 -14.91 3.15 -1.31
CA ALA A 204 -16.24 2.56 -1.52
C ALA A 204 -16.38 1.77 -2.83
N THR A 205 -15.59 2.08 -3.86
CA THR A 205 -15.57 1.27 -5.09
C THR A 205 -14.90 -0.09 -4.91
N GLN A 206 -13.98 -0.22 -3.95
CA GLN A 206 -13.11 -1.39 -3.78
C GLN A 206 -13.43 -2.21 -2.52
N VAL A 207 -13.97 -1.57 -1.49
CA VAL A 207 -14.12 -2.16 -0.15
C VAL A 207 -15.55 -1.96 0.39
N ALA A 208 -16.21 -3.08 0.69
CA ALA A 208 -17.46 -3.11 1.46
C ALA A 208 -17.16 -3.38 2.93
N VAL A 209 -17.51 -2.46 3.83
CA VAL A 209 -17.15 -2.53 5.25
C VAL A 209 -18.35 -2.85 6.14
N HIS A 210 -18.30 -4.00 6.81
CA HIS A 210 -19.31 -4.49 7.75
C HIS A 210 -18.61 -4.98 9.03
N PRO A 211 -18.23 -4.07 9.96
CA PRO A 211 -17.41 -4.43 11.11
C PRO A 211 -18.00 -5.60 11.90
N PRO A 212 -17.18 -6.58 12.33
CA PRO A 212 -15.71 -6.54 12.39
C PRO A 212 -15.00 -6.97 11.08
N GLU A 213 -15.70 -7.03 9.95
CA GLU A 213 -15.18 -7.54 8.69
C GLU A 213 -15.27 -6.51 7.56
N PHE A 214 -14.53 -6.75 6.48
CA PHE A 214 -14.72 -6.10 5.19
C PHE A 214 -14.66 -7.16 4.08
N ALA A 215 -15.13 -6.82 2.89
CA ALA A 215 -14.99 -7.66 1.71
C ALA A 215 -14.57 -6.80 0.51
N LEU A 216 -13.84 -7.42 -0.41
CA LEU A 216 -13.54 -6.87 -1.73
C LEU A 216 -14.62 -7.30 -2.72
N SER A 217 -14.44 -7.03 -4.01
CA SER A 217 -15.39 -7.42 -5.07
C SER A 217 -15.67 -8.92 -5.15
N ASN A 218 -14.74 -9.76 -4.69
CA ASN A 218 -14.90 -11.22 -4.63
C ASN A 218 -15.92 -11.70 -3.56
N GLY A 219 -16.41 -10.80 -2.70
CA GLY A 219 -17.39 -11.11 -1.65
C GLY A 219 -16.84 -11.97 -0.51
N VAL A 220 -15.53 -12.20 -0.44
CA VAL A 220 -14.89 -12.96 0.63
C VAL A 220 -14.68 -12.05 1.83
N ALA A 221 -15.35 -12.35 2.95
CA ALA A 221 -15.19 -11.62 4.20
C ALA A 221 -13.77 -11.81 4.76
N GLN A 222 -13.15 -10.70 5.15
CA GLN A 222 -11.85 -10.62 5.77
C GLN A 222 -11.96 -9.88 7.11
N PRO A 223 -11.28 -10.34 8.17
CA PRO A 223 -11.32 -9.65 9.45
C PRO A 223 -10.60 -8.30 9.37
N ILE A 224 -11.19 -7.28 10.00
CA ILE A 224 -10.49 -6.03 10.30
C ILE A 224 -9.63 -6.29 11.55
N GLY A 225 -8.37 -6.65 11.33
CA GLY A 225 -7.45 -7.05 12.39
C GLY A 225 -7.09 -5.93 13.37
N GLU A 226 -6.79 -6.30 14.61
CA GLU A 226 -6.35 -5.39 15.69
C GLU A 226 -4.85 -5.07 15.65
N ALA A 227 -4.09 -5.74 14.78
CA ALA A 227 -2.67 -5.55 14.58
C ALA A 227 -2.29 -5.67 13.12
N GLU A 228 -1.18 -5.04 12.75
CA GLU A 228 -0.54 -5.14 11.43
C GLU A 228 0.86 -5.73 11.59
N TYR A 229 1.27 -6.55 10.62
CA TYR A 229 2.42 -7.44 10.75
C TYR A 229 3.45 -7.15 9.67
N PHE A 230 4.72 -7.22 10.07
CA PHE A 230 5.84 -6.90 9.19
C PHE A 230 7.01 -7.87 9.40
N THR A 231 7.82 -7.99 8.34
CA THR A 231 9.11 -8.67 8.35
C THR A 231 10.22 -7.64 8.13
N LEU A 232 11.11 -7.49 9.10
CA LEU A 232 12.30 -6.65 9.00
C LEU A 232 13.31 -7.34 8.08
N VAL A 233 13.56 -6.76 6.91
CA VAL A 233 14.46 -7.34 5.90
C VAL A 233 15.80 -6.63 5.79
N ARG A 234 15.90 -5.40 6.31
CA ARG A 234 17.15 -4.63 6.36
C ARG A 234 17.19 -3.74 7.60
N GLY A 235 18.35 -3.63 8.23
CA GLY A 235 18.59 -2.72 9.35
C GLY A 235 18.68 -3.40 10.72
N PRO A 236 18.92 -2.62 11.78
CA PRO A 236 19.08 -3.15 13.13
C PRO A 236 17.76 -3.68 13.70
N ARG A 237 17.79 -4.85 14.36
CA ARG A 237 16.60 -5.49 14.93
C ARG A 237 16.14 -4.87 16.26
N GLU A 238 17.05 -4.28 17.03
CA GLU A 238 16.77 -3.82 18.40
C GLU A 238 15.56 -2.87 18.47
N GLY A 239 14.53 -3.26 19.22
CA GLY A 239 13.33 -2.46 19.43
C GLY A 239 12.34 -2.47 18.25
N ALA A 240 12.64 -3.19 17.17
CA ALA A 240 11.80 -3.23 15.97
C ALA A 240 10.54 -4.11 16.15
N GLU A 241 10.45 -4.90 17.23
CA GLU A 241 9.45 -5.95 17.40
C GLU A 241 8.01 -5.40 17.54
N THR A 242 7.86 -4.18 18.07
CA THR A 242 6.55 -3.53 18.29
C THR A 242 6.49 -2.07 17.84
N ASP A 243 7.58 -1.60 17.22
CA ASP A 243 7.75 -0.26 16.68
C ASP A 243 8.74 -0.29 15.52
N LEU A 244 8.29 0.06 14.31
CA LEU A 244 9.13 0.16 13.11
C LEU A 244 10.36 1.06 13.32
N PHE A 245 10.24 2.14 14.11
CA PHE A 245 11.38 3.00 14.44
C PHE A 245 12.22 2.44 15.57
N GLY A 246 11.65 1.74 16.56
CA GLY A 246 12.36 1.03 17.63
C GLY A 246 13.50 1.83 18.27
N GLY A 247 13.29 3.13 18.51
CA GLY A 247 14.31 4.03 19.08
C GLY A 247 15.28 4.68 18.09
N LEU A 248 15.10 4.51 16.77
CA LEU A 248 15.78 5.32 15.75
C LEU A 248 15.49 6.82 16.00
N ALA A 249 16.55 7.64 15.90
CA ALA A 249 16.59 9.04 16.34
C ALA A 249 16.10 10.06 15.31
#